data_AF-A0A661DUE6-F1
#
_entry.id   AF-A0A661DUE6-F1
#
_cell.length_a   1.000
_cell.length_b   1.000
_cell.length_c   1.000
_cell.angle_alpha   90.00
_cell.angle_beta   90.00
_cell.angle_gamma   90.00
#
_symmetry.space_group_name_H-M   'P 1'
#
loop_
_entity.id
_entity.type
_entity.pdbx_description
1 polymer ?
#
loop_
_entity_poly.entity_id
_entity_poly.type
_entity_poly.pdbx_seq_one_letter_code
_entity_poly.pdbx_strand_id
1 'polypeptide(L)'
;MHKLSEIRQPLILGEKSYGDITNDIVTPIENKAPKGWYILIAISGLVALWGIGNIIYLVSVGIGTWGLNKTVGWAWDITNFVWWVGIGHAGTLISAVLLLFRQRWRMAINRSAEAMTIFAVMMAALFPGIHMGRIWLAYFVFPLPNQFGSLWVNFNSPLLWDVFAISTYFSVSLIFWYVGLIPDFATIRDKVKSPVMKKAYGVLSFGWSGKAKHWNRFEEVSLVLAGLATPLVFSVHSIVSFDFATSIVPGWHTTIFPPYFVSGAVFSGFAMVLTLLLVMRKVMHLEDYITIKHIEYMNI
;
A
#
# COMPACT_ATOMS: atom_id res chain seq x y z
N MET A 1 1.16 -37.59 12.28
CA MET A 1 1.20 -36.52 13.30
C MET A 1 2.15 -35.43 12.83
N HIS A 2 1.67 -34.20 12.69
CA HIS A 2 2.50 -33.07 12.27
C HIS A 2 3.49 -32.74 13.41
N LYS A 3 4.80 -32.95 13.20
CA LYS A 3 5.82 -32.56 14.19
C LYS A 3 5.99 -31.04 14.15
N LEU A 4 5.38 -30.33 15.10
CA LEU A 4 5.69 -28.92 15.37
C LEU A 4 6.69 -28.87 16.52
N SER A 5 7.66 -27.94 16.44
CA SER A 5 8.61 -27.73 17.53
C SER A 5 7.90 -27.12 18.74
N GLU A 6 8.19 -27.66 19.93
CA GLU A 6 7.65 -27.19 21.21
C GLU A 6 8.05 -25.75 21.56
N ILE A 7 9.11 -25.22 20.93
CA ILE A 7 9.59 -23.84 21.13
C ILE A 7 8.62 -22.81 20.51
N ARG A 8 7.80 -23.21 19.54
CA ARG A 8 6.90 -22.28 18.83
C ARG A 8 5.68 -21.94 19.69
N GLN A 9 5.67 -20.74 20.25
CA GLN A 9 4.48 -20.17 20.88
C GLN A 9 3.33 -19.96 19.87
N PRO A 10 2.07 -20.11 20.31
CA PRO A 10 0.88 -19.91 19.48
C PRO A 10 0.78 -18.48 18.95
N LEU A 11 0.26 -18.33 17.73
CA LEU A 11 0.05 -17.03 17.09
C LEU A 11 -1.37 -16.48 17.29
N ILE A 12 -2.33 -17.34 17.60
CA ILE A 12 -3.70 -16.97 17.97
C ILE A 12 -3.86 -17.36 19.45
N LEU A 13 -4.30 -16.40 20.26
CA LEU A 13 -4.57 -16.59 21.68
C LEU A 13 -6.06 -16.86 21.91
N GLY A 14 -6.36 -17.55 23.01
CA GLY A 14 -7.69 -18.08 23.25
C GLY A 14 -8.00 -19.27 22.34
N GLU A 15 -8.65 -20.30 22.86
CA GLU A 15 -9.03 -21.48 22.08
C GLU A 15 -10.19 -21.14 21.13
N LYS A 16 -9.91 -20.40 20.06
CA LYS A 16 -10.92 -19.91 19.12
C LYS A 16 -11.22 -20.93 18.01
N SER A 17 -12.50 -21.16 17.75
CA SER A 17 -12.97 -21.93 16.59
C SER A 17 -12.98 -21.08 15.32
N TYR A 18 -13.08 -21.71 14.13
CA TYR A 18 -13.24 -20.96 12.88
C TYR A 18 -14.48 -20.04 12.85
N GLY A 19 -15.54 -20.43 13.56
CA GLY A 19 -16.73 -19.61 13.73
C GLY A 19 -16.44 -18.34 14.52
N ASP A 20 -15.70 -18.47 15.63
CA ASP A 20 -15.32 -17.34 16.48
C ASP A 20 -14.45 -16.35 15.71
N ILE A 21 -13.46 -16.86 14.95
CA ILE A 21 -12.58 -16.02 14.12
C ILE A 21 -13.39 -15.22 13.08
N THR A 22 -14.32 -15.89 12.40
CA THR A 22 -15.17 -15.23 11.42
C THR A 22 -16.05 -14.17 12.07
N ASN A 23 -16.64 -14.48 13.22
CA ASN A 23 -17.51 -13.55 13.92
C ASN A 23 -16.72 -12.34 14.44
N ASP A 24 -15.54 -12.52 15.03
CA ASP A 24 -14.69 -11.45 15.54
C ASP A 24 -14.31 -10.45 14.41
N ILE A 25 -14.03 -10.95 13.20
CA ILE A 25 -13.62 -10.12 12.05
C ILE A 25 -14.82 -9.46 11.35
N VAL A 26 -15.95 -10.17 11.22
CA VAL A 26 -17.13 -9.67 10.47
C VAL A 26 -18.01 -8.76 11.33
N THR A 27 -18.07 -8.97 12.65
CA THR A 27 -18.93 -8.19 13.56
C THR A 27 -18.70 -6.67 13.47
N PRO A 28 -17.45 -6.15 13.41
CA PRO A 28 -17.20 -4.73 13.22
C PRO A 28 -17.69 -4.17 11.87
N ILE A 29 -17.87 -5.02 10.86
CA ILE A 29 -18.36 -4.63 9.52
C ILE A 29 -19.89 -4.49 9.53
N GLU A 30 -20.60 -5.34 10.27
CA GLU A 30 -22.07 -5.31 10.36
C GLU A 30 -22.60 -4.28 11.36
N ASN A 31 -21.87 -4.08 12.46
CA ASN A 31 -22.31 -3.21 13.53
C ASN A 31 -22.21 -1.73 13.14
N LYS A 32 -23.07 -0.91 13.76
CA LYS A 32 -22.96 0.54 13.64
C LYS A 32 -21.60 1.00 14.18
N ALA A 33 -20.91 1.82 13.40
CA ALA A 33 -19.63 2.37 13.81
C ALA A 33 -19.75 3.15 15.14
N PRO A 34 -18.72 3.08 16.01
CA PRO A 34 -18.73 3.83 17.26
C PRO A 34 -18.70 5.34 17.00
N LYS A 35 -19.19 6.16 17.95
CA LYS A 35 -19.21 7.63 17.82
C LYS A 35 -17.83 8.21 17.48
N GLY A 36 -16.76 7.65 18.06
CA GLY A 36 -15.38 8.06 17.78
C GLY A 36 -15.00 7.91 16.31
N TRP A 37 -15.48 6.87 15.62
CA TRP A 37 -15.21 6.68 14.19
C TRP A 37 -15.81 7.82 13.35
N TYR A 38 -17.05 8.23 13.64
CA TYR A 38 -17.69 9.37 12.96
C TYR A 38 -16.97 10.70 13.21
N ILE A 39 -16.45 10.91 14.43
CA ILE A 39 -15.67 12.11 14.74
C ILE A 39 -14.37 12.12 13.94
N LEU A 40 -13.62 11.01 13.96
CA LEU A 40 -12.34 10.92 13.26
C LEU A 40 -12.50 11.00 11.74
N ILE A 41 -13.51 10.36 11.15
CA ILE A 41 -13.75 10.46 9.71
C ILE A 41 -14.19 11.86 9.29
N ALA A 42 -14.91 12.58 10.15
CA ALA A 42 -15.27 13.97 9.91
C ALA A 42 -14.04 14.88 9.97
N ILE A 43 -13.17 14.72 10.98
CA ILE A 43 -11.91 15.48 11.08
C ILE A 43 -11.02 15.19 9.87
N SER A 44 -10.79 13.92 9.54
CA SER A 44 -10.00 13.52 8.37
C SER A 44 -10.60 14.06 7.08
N GLY A 45 -11.93 14.04 6.94
CA GLY A 45 -12.64 14.59 5.80
C GLY A 45 -12.47 16.11 5.67
N LEU A 46 -12.56 16.85 6.77
CA LEU A 46 -12.33 18.30 6.78
C LEU A 46 -10.89 18.66 6.41
N VAL A 47 -9.91 17.93 6.95
CA VAL A 47 -8.49 18.11 6.61
C VAL A 47 -8.24 17.77 5.13
N ALA A 48 -8.86 16.70 4.61
CA ALA A 48 -8.75 16.33 3.20
C ALA A 48 -9.37 17.41 2.28
N LEU A 49 -10.55 17.94 2.63
CA LEU A 49 -11.18 19.03 1.88
C LEU A 49 -10.33 20.30 1.88
N TRP A 50 -9.73 20.63 3.02
CA TRP A 50 -8.77 21.73 3.10
C TRP A 50 -7.54 21.48 2.22
N GLY A 51 -6.99 20.26 2.23
CA GLY A 51 -5.90 19.85 1.34
C GLY A 51 -6.25 19.99 -0.15
N ILE A 52 -7.44 19.54 -0.55
CA ILE A 52 -7.95 19.71 -1.93
C ILE A 52 -8.07 21.20 -2.27
N GLY A 53 -8.56 22.03 -1.35
CA GLY A 53 -8.60 23.49 -1.54
C GLY A 53 -7.22 24.10 -1.79
N ASN A 54 -6.20 23.68 -1.04
CA ASN A 54 -4.82 24.12 -1.25
C ASN A 54 -4.25 23.66 -2.61
N ILE A 55 -4.55 22.43 -3.05
CA ILE A 55 -4.13 21.93 -4.37
C ILE A 55 -4.80 22.73 -5.49
N ILE A 56 -6.10 23.02 -5.38
CA ILE A 56 -6.81 23.86 -6.36
C ILE A 56 -6.17 25.25 -6.41
N TYR A 57 -5.90 25.87 -5.26
CA TYR A 57 -5.23 27.16 -5.19
C TYR A 57 -3.84 27.13 -5.85
N LEU A 58 -3.02 26.11 -5.54
CA LEU A 58 -1.70 25.91 -6.12
C LEU A 58 -1.75 25.82 -7.65
N VAL A 59 -2.63 24.98 -8.20
CA VAL A 59 -2.77 24.80 -9.66
C VAL A 59 -3.30 26.07 -10.33
N SER A 60 -4.17 26.83 -9.65
CA SER A 60 -4.77 28.04 -10.20
C SER A 60 -3.83 29.24 -10.21
N VAL A 61 -2.99 29.39 -9.19
CA VAL A 61 -2.09 30.55 -9.02
C VAL A 61 -0.68 30.24 -9.51
N GLY A 62 -0.21 29.01 -9.32
CA GLY A 62 1.08 28.51 -9.76
C GLY A 62 2.00 28.07 -8.61
N ILE A 63 3.03 27.30 -8.98
CA ILE A 63 4.03 26.69 -8.07
C ILE A 63 4.80 27.74 -7.24
N GLY A 64 4.88 28.99 -7.70
CA GLY A 64 5.54 30.08 -6.96
C GLY A 64 4.87 30.43 -5.61
N THR A 65 3.67 29.91 -5.34
CA THR A 65 3.03 30.00 -4.01
C THR A 65 3.70 29.11 -2.97
N TRP A 66 4.43 28.08 -3.38
CA TRP A 66 5.28 27.30 -2.50
C TRP A 66 6.55 28.07 -2.13
N GLY A 67 7.12 27.74 -0.96
CA GLY A 67 8.39 28.28 -0.48
C GLY A 67 9.63 27.73 -1.20
N LEU A 68 9.51 27.44 -2.51
CA LEU A 68 10.62 27.01 -3.34
C LEU A 68 11.51 28.20 -3.71
N ASN A 69 12.75 27.90 -4.12
CA ASN A 69 13.72 28.91 -4.51
C ASN A 69 14.27 28.59 -5.90
N LYS A 70 14.79 29.59 -6.62
CA LYS A 70 15.53 29.39 -7.87
C LYS A 70 16.75 28.46 -7.71
N THR A 71 17.30 28.35 -6.51
CA THR A 71 18.41 27.43 -6.19
C THR A 71 17.93 26.05 -5.75
N VAL A 72 16.82 25.98 -5.01
CA VAL A 72 16.26 24.74 -4.44
C VAL A 72 14.87 24.55 -5.03
N GLY A 73 14.83 23.88 -6.19
CA GLY A 73 13.60 23.62 -6.94
C GLY A 73 12.77 22.45 -6.41
N TRP A 74 13.37 21.59 -5.59
CA TRP A 74 12.69 20.49 -4.89
C TRP A 74 12.97 20.56 -3.39
N ALA A 75 11.91 20.41 -2.61
CA ALA A 75 11.96 20.37 -1.16
C ALA A 75 10.82 19.47 -0.65
N TRP A 76 9.78 20.04 -0.02
CA TRP A 76 8.68 19.29 0.59
C TRP A 76 7.86 18.48 -0.41
N ASP A 77 7.78 18.90 -1.66
CA ASP A 77 7.12 18.19 -2.74
C ASP A 77 7.73 16.81 -2.95
N ILE A 78 9.02 16.74 -3.32
CA ILE A 78 9.70 15.46 -3.55
C ILE A 78 9.99 14.72 -2.24
N THR A 79 10.19 15.45 -1.13
CA THR A 79 10.45 14.81 0.17
C THR A 79 9.23 13.99 0.61
N ASN A 80 8.03 14.58 0.53
CA ASN A 80 6.80 13.86 0.89
C ASN A 80 6.49 12.75 -0.12
N PHE A 81 6.77 12.97 -1.42
CA PHE A 81 6.67 11.93 -2.43
C PHE A 81 7.47 10.68 -2.04
N VAL A 82 8.79 10.81 -1.84
CA VAL A 82 9.67 9.69 -1.50
C VAL A 82 9.26 9.06 -0.18
N TRP A 83 8.84 9.85 0.81
CA TRP A 83 8.37 9.37 2.10
C TRP A 83 7.10 8.50 1.98
N TRP A 84 6.10 8.96 1.22
CA TRP A 84 4.87 8.19 0.98
C TRP A 84 5.12 6.93 0.16
N VAL A 85 5.98 7.00 -0.86
CA VAL A 85 6.41 5.80 -1.60
C VAL A 85 7.07 4.83 -0.62
N GLY A 86 7.99 5.30 0.21
CA GLY A 86 8.70 4.49 1.20
C GLY A 86 7.76 3.78 2.18
N ILE A 87 6.77 4.49 2.74
CA ILE A 87 5.73 3.87 3.58
C ILE A 87 5.01 2.75 2.84
N GLY A 88 4.69 2.97 1.57
CA GLY A 88 4.01 1.98 0.74
C GLY A 88 4.77 0.68 0.51
N HIS A 89 6.07 0.60 0.78
CA HIS A 89 6.86 -0.60 0.50
C HIS A 89 6.73 -1.69 1.58
N ALA A 90 6.43 -1.31 2.83
CA ALA A 90 6.34 -2.30 3.90
C ALA A 90 5.18 -3.28 3.70
N GLY A 91 4.04 -2.83 3.17
CA GLY A 91 2.87 -3.70 3.06
C GLY A 91 3.04 -4.81 2.04
N THR A 92 3.59 -4.50 0.87
CA THR A 92 3.95 -5.50 -0.16
C THR A 92 5.10 -6.38 0.28
N LEU A 93 6.07 -5.88 1.06
CA LEU A 93 7.10 -6.72 1.66
C LEU A 93 6.48 -7.75 2.64
N ILE A 94 5.60 -7.29 3.53
CA ILE A 94 4.90 -8.15 4.48
C ILE A 94 4.05 -9.19 3.74
N SER A 95 3.33 -8.80 2.69
CA SER A 95 2.42 -9.73 2.01
C SER A 95 3.10 -10.64 0.98
N ALA A 96 4.18 -10.20 0.33
CA ALA A 96 4.91 -10.98 -0.68
C ALA A 96 6.17 -11.66 -0.14
N VAL A 97 7.11 -10.90 0.43
CA VAL A 97 8.42 -11.45 0.86
C VAL A 97 8.25 -12.45 1.99
N LEU A 98 7.47 -12.12 3.02
CA LEU A 98 7.19 -13.06 4.11
C LEU A 98 6.39 -14.28 3.64
N LEU A 99 5.61 -14.17 2.56
CA LEU A 99 4.92 -15.30 1.94
C LEU A 99 5.91 -16.25 1.28
N LEU A 100 6.89 -15.73 0.54
CA LEU A 100 7.97 -16.52 -0.06
C LEU A 100 8.80 -17.25 1.00
N PHE A 101 9.09 -16.58 2.12
CA PHE A 101 9.76 -17.20 3.28
C PHE A 101 8.84 -18.05 4.16
N ARG A 102 7.59 -18.27 3.75
CA ARG A 102 6.57 -19.07 4.47
C ARG A 102 6.41 -18.68 5.94
N GLN A 103 6.59 -17.39 6.25
CA GLN A 103 6.41 -16.86 7.60
C GLN A 103 4.93 -16.81 7.94
N ARG A 104 4.52 -17.57 8.96
CA ARG A 104 3.10 -17.75 9.32
C ARG A 104 2.50 -16.55 10.06
N TRP A 105 3.32 -15.77 10.77
CA TRP A 105 2.89 -14.63 11.56
C TRP A 105 2.33 -13.47 10.71
N ARG A 106 2.75 -13.35 9.44
CA ARG A 106 2.23 -12.32 8.53
C ARG A 106 0.70 -12.39 8.34
N MET A 107 0.08 -13.55 8.54
CA MET A 107 -1.35 -13.78 8.25
C MET A 107 -2.28 -12.82 9.00
N ALA A 108 -1.91 -12.39 10.21
CA ALA A 108 -2.71 -11.45 10.99
C ALA A 108 -2.56 -9.98 10.54
N ILE A 109 -1.56 -9.68 9.69
CA ILE A 109 -1.14 -8.31 9.36
C ILE A 109 -1.36 -7.99 7.88
N ASN A 110 -1.17 -8.98 6.99
CA ASN A 110 -1.15 -8.85 5.53
C ASN A 110 -2.20 -7.87 5.00
N ARG A 111 -3.47 -8.07 5.36
CA ARG A 111 -4.58 -7.30 4.79
C ARG A 111 -4.53 -5.82 5.12
N SER A 112 -4.16 -5.51 6.36
CA SER A 112 -4.01 -4.12 6.83
C SER A 112 -2.79 -3.44 6.19
N ALA A 113 -1.69 -4.18 6.02
CA ALA A 113 -0.46 -3.66 5.43
C ALA A 113 -0.60 -3.43 3.91
N GLU A 114 -1.28 -4.33 3.20
CA GLU A 114 -1.63 -4.16 1.78
C GLU A 114 -2.54 -2.94 1.58
N ALA A 115 -3.55 -2.74 2.44
CA ALA A 115 -4.39 -1.55 2.39
C ALA A 115 -3.58 -0.26 2.62
N MET A 116 -2.66 -0.27 3.59
CA MET A 116 -1.74 0.85 3.82
C MET A 116 -0.91 1.16 2.56
N THR A 117 -0.43 0.13 1.85
CA THR A 117 0.33 0.30 0.61
C THR A 117 -0.46 1.06 -0.44
N ILE A 118 -1.70 0.62 -0.72
CA ILE A 118 -2.54 1.22 -1.75
C ILE A 118 -2.79 2.69 -1.46
N PHE A 119 -3.16 3.03 -0.22
CA PHE A 119 -3.43 4.41 0.15
C PHE A 119 -2.15 5.28 0.18
N ALA A 120 -1.02 4.74 0.64
CA ALA A 120 0.25 5.44 0.62
C ALA A 120 0.72 5.75 -0.81
N VAL A 121 0.59 4.79 -1.73
CA VAL A 121 0.94 4.98 -3.15
C VAL A 121 0.00 5.99 -3.83
N MET A 122 -1.29 5.99 -3.50
CA MET A 122 -2.22 7.01 -3.98
C MET A 122 -1.80 8.42 -3.52
N MET A 123 -1.39 8.57 -2.26
CA MET A 123 -0.88 9.85 -1.75
C MET A 123 0.43 10.25 -2.40
N ALA A 124 1.35 9.30 -2.59
CA ALA A 124 2.60 9.52 -3.31
C ALA A 124 2.34 10.02 -4.74
N ALA A 125 1.44 9.38 -5.48
CA ALA A 125 1.14 9.69 -6.88
C ALA A 125 0.57 11.10 -7.08
N LEU A 126 0.04 11.74 -6.04
CA LEU A 126 -0.39 13.14 -6.12
C LEU A 126 0.79 14.09 -6.36
N PHE A 127 1.95 13.84 -5.73
CA PHE A 127 3.08 14.77 -5.75
C PHE A 127 3.69 14.97 -7.14
N PRO A 128 3.98 13.92 -7.94
CA PRO A 128 4.41 14.08 -9.33
C PRO A 128 3.40 14.83 -10.21
N GLY A 129 2.12 14.84 -9.85
CA GLY A 129 1.11 15.64 -10.54
C GLY A 129 1.12 17.10 -10.09
N ILE A 130 0.95 17.35 -8.79
CA ILE A 130 0.75 18.71 -8.25
C ILE A 130 2.02 19.57 -8.30
N HIS A 131 3.21 18.98 -8.34
CA HIS A 131 4.46 19.74 -8.45
C HIS A 131 4.78 20.19 -9.90
N MET A 132 3.97 19.77 -10.88
CA MET A 132 4.14 20.20 -12.27
C MET A 132 3.73 21.66 -12.45
N GLY A 133 4.57 22.45 -13.11
CA GLY A 133 4.22 23.82 -13.50
C GLY A 133 3.04 23.92 -14.48
N ARG A 134 2.83 22.89 -15.31
CA ARG A 134 1.70 22.79 -16.26
C ARG A 134 1.08 21.40 -16.24
N ILE A 135 0.36 21.09 -15.17
CA ILE A 135 -0.24 19.78 -14.93
C ILE A 135 -1.19 19.31 -16.06
N TRP A 136 -1.88 20.22 -16.75
CA TRP A 136 -2.78 19.87 -17.86
C TRP A 136 -2.07 19.29 -19.09
N LEU A 137 -0.74 19.35 -19.15
CA LEU A 137 0.08 18.71 -20.20
C LEU A 137 0.72 17.39 -19.74
N ALA A 138 0.36 16.86 -18.57
CA ALA A 138 0.94 15.63 -18.01
C ALA A 138 0.83 14.41 -18.93
N TYR A 139 -0.16 14.38 -19.82
CA TYR A 139 -0.35 13.28 -20.77
C TYR A 139 0.83 13.12 -21.76
N PHE A 140 1.65 14.16 -22.00
CA PHE A 140 2.84 14.06 -22.85
C PHE A 140 3.95 13.19 -22.28
N VAL A 141 3.89 12.83 -21.01
CA VAL A 141 4.85 11.91 -20.40
C VAL A 141 4.66 10.47 -20.91
N PHE A 142 3.45 10.12 -21.37
CA PHE A 142 3.19 8.79 -21.90
C PHE A 142 3.62 8.65 -23.37
N PRO A 143 4.26 7.53 -23.74
CA PRO A 143 4.63 7.25 -25.12
C PRO A 143 3.40 6.84 -25.93
N LEU A 144 2.59 7.82 -26.33
CA LEU A 144 1.37 7.63 -27.11
C LEU A 144 1.54 8.11 -28.55
N PRO A 145 1.07 7.35 -29.57
CA PRO A 145 1.00 7.84 -30.94
C PRO A 145 0.22 9.15 -31.03
N ASN A 146 0.72 10.10 -31.82
CA ASN A 146 0.17 11.45 -31.89
C ASN A 146 0.33 12.09 -33.27
N GLN A 147 -0.36 13.23 -33.44
CA GLN A 147 -0.41 13.99 -34.70
C GLN A 147 0.81 14.89 -34.94
N PHE A 148 1.80 14.91 -34.05
CA PHE A 148 2.98 15.77 -34.13
C PHE A 148 4.13 15.12 -34.93
N GLY A 149 3.79 14.27 -35.91
CA GLY A 149 4.79 13.51 -36.67
C GLY A 149 5.47 12.41 -35.85
N SER A 150 4.70 11.69 -35.02
CA SER A 150 5.22 10.66 -34.10
C SER A 150 6.29 11.19 -33.15
N LEU A 151 5.97 12.29 -32.45
CA LEU A 151 6.83 12.81 -31.38
C LEU A 151 6.82 11.83 -30.19
N TRP A 152 7.99 11.45 -29.70
CA TRP A 152 8.13 10.52 -28.56
C TRP A 152 8.88 11.15 -27.40
N VAL A 153 8.76 10.51 -26.23
CA VAL A 153 9.58 10.80 -25.05
C VAL A 153 10.94 10.12 -25.13
N ASN A 154 11.93 10.63 -24.40
CA ASN A 154 13.18 9.91 -24.18
C ASN A 154 13.00 8.87 -23.06
N PHE A 155 13.72 7.76 -23.12
CA PHE A 155 13.68 6.70 -22.09
C PHE A 155 14.90 6.71 -21.17
N ASN A 156 15.60 7.85 -21.06
CA ASN A 156 16.84 7.97 -20.29
C ASN A 156 16.64 8.70 -18.95
N SER A 157 15.52 9.41 -18.78
CA SER A 157 15.22 10.18 -17.57
C SER A 157 14.67 9.29 -16.46
N PRO A 158 15.27 9.28 -15.26
CA PRO A 158 14.73 8.61 -14.08
C PRO A 158 13.29 9.03 -13.74
N LEU A 159 12.93 10.30 -13.96
CA LEU A 159 11.55 10.78 -13.77
C LEU A 159 10.52 10.06 -14.66
N LEU A 160 10.90 9.63 -15.86
CA LEU A 160 9.99 8.83 -16.69
C LEU A 160 9.90 7.40 -16.16
N TRP A 161 11.02 6.84 -15.69
CA TRP A 161 11.03 5.52 -15.08
C TRP A 161 10.15 5.48 -13.82
N ASP A 162 10.11 6.57 -13.06
CA ASP A 162 9.23 6.76 -11.90
C ASP A 162 7.74 6.63 -12.26
N VAL A 163 7.31 7.19 -13.40
CA VAL A 163 5.93 7.03 -13.88
C VAL A 163 5.60 5.56 -14.14
N PHE A 164 6.51 4.81 -14.76
CA PHE A 164 6.32 3.38 -14.98
C PHE A 164 6.40 2.58 -13.67
N ALA A 165 7.34 2.90 -12.80
CA ALA A 165 7.54 2.23 -11.53
C ALA A 165 6.29 2.36 -10.65
N ILE A 166 5.79 3.57 -10.44
CA ILE A 166 4.64 3.81 -9.55
C ILE A 166 3.34 3.29 -10.16
N SER A 167 3.11 3.48 -11.46
CA SER A 167 1.89 2.99 -12.11
C SER A 167 1.80 1.46 -12.10
N THR A 168 2.92 0.78 -12.38
CA THR A 168 2.99 -0.69 -12.31
C THR A 168 2.91 -1.17 -10.87
N TYR A 169 3.60 -0.52 -9.94
CA TYR A 169 3.54 -0.84 -8.52
C TYR A 169 2.12 -0.73 -7.95
N PHE A 170 1.43 0.38 -8.23
CA PHE A 170 0.04 0.56 -7.82
C PHE A 170 -0.87 -0.52 -8.41
N SER A 171 -0.74 -0.78 -9.72
CA SER A 171 -1.59 -1.75 -10.42
C SER A 171 -1.39 -3.17 -9.89
N VAL A 172 -0.14 -3.60 -9.73
CA VAL A 172 0.18 -4.94 -9.19
C VAL A 172 -0.25 -5.05 -7.73
N SER A 173 -0.02 -4.03 -6.91
CA SER A 173 -0.43 -4.03 -5.50
C SER A 173 -1.94 -4.09 -5.33
N LEU A 174 -2.68 -3.34 -6.16
CA LEU A 174 -4.14 -3.34 -6.17
C LEU A 174 -4.70 -4.70 -6.58
N ILE A 175 -4.16 -5.31 -7.64
CA ILE A 175 -4.56 -6.64 -8.10
C ILE A 175 -4.23 -7.69 -7.03
N PHE A 176 -3.03 -7.65 -6.45
CA PHE A 176 -2.60 -8.61 -5.44
C PHE A 176 -3.49 -8.58 -4.19
N TRP A 177 -3.73 -7.39 -3.65
CA TRP A 177 -4.62 -7.19 -2.51
C TRP A 177 -6.07 -7.61 -2.82
N TYR A 178 -6.59 -7.20 -3.99
CA TYR A 178 -7.95 -7.50 -4.38
C TYR A 178 -8.17 -8.99 -4.60
N VAL A 179 -7.26 -9.67 -5.29
CA VAL A 179 -7.30 -11.14 -5.45
C VAL A 179 -7.34 -11.80 -4.08
N GLY A 180 -6.48 -11.38 -3.17
CA GLY A 180 -6.46 -11.87 -1.80
C GLY A 180 -7.81 -11.70 -1.07
N LEU A 181 -8.57 -10.65 -1.36
CA LEU A 181 -9.87 -10.34 -0.74
C LEU A 181 -11.05 -11.11 -1.33
N ILE A 182 -10.93 -11.70 -2.51
CA ILE A 182 -12.02 -12.46 -3.15
C ILE A 182 -12.66 -13.50 -2.21
N PRO A 183 -11.90 -14.40 -1.53
CA PRO A 183 -12.48 -15.32 -0.57
C PRO A 183 -13.07 -14.62 0.67
N ASP A 184 -12.44 -13.55 1.17
CA ASP A 184 -12.92 -12.79 2.33
C ASP A 184 -14.27 -12.11 2.03
N PHE A 185 -14.42 -11.51 0.84
CA PHE A 185 -15.68 -10.92 0.40
C PHE A 185 -16.79 -11.97 0.29
N ALA A 186 -16.48 -13.20 -0.12
CA ALA A 186 -17.45 -14.28 -0.10
C ALA A 186 -17.88 -14.65 1.33
N THR A 187 -16.93 -14.71 2.27
CA THR A 187 -17.26 -14.94 3.68
C THR A 187 -18.15 -13.83 4.24
N ILE A 188 -17.85 -12.56 3.96
CA ILE A 188 -18.67 -11.43 4.40
C ILE A 188 -20.07 -11.50 3.76
N ARG A 189 -20.16 -11.72 2.43
CA ARG A 189 -21.42 -11.89 1.69
C ARG A 189 -22.35 -12.94 2.33
N ASP A 190 -21.78 -14.06 2.77
CA ASP A 190 -22.54 -15.18 3.30
C ASP A 190 -22.97 -14.98 4.77
N LYS A 191 -22.34 -14.03 5.48
CA LYS A 191 -22.66 -13.69 6.88
C LYS A 191 -23.58 -12.47 7.02
N VAL A 192 -23.40 -11.46 6.18
CA VAL A 192 -24.15 -10.19 6.29
C VAL A 192 -25.65 -10.37 6.11
N LYS A 193 -26.41 -9.77 7.03
CA LYS A 193 -27.89 -9.80 7.00
C LYS A 193 -28.49 -8.76 6.06
N SER A 194 -27.81 -7.63 5.85
CA SER A 194 -28.31 -6.55 5.00
C SER A 194 -28.33 -6.97 3.52
N PRO A 195 -29.48 -6.89 2.82
CA PRO A 195 -29.57 -7.29 1.42
C PRO A 195 -28.70 -6.42 0.49
N VAL A 196 -28.50 -5.15 0.84
CA VAL A 196 -27.64 -4.23 0.09
C VAL A 196 -26.17 -4.64 0.23
N MET A 197 -25.70 -4.89 1.45
CA MET A 197 -24.33 -5.36 1.69
C MET A 197 -24.09 -6.71 1.04
N LYS A 198 -25.07 -7.62 1.13
CA LYS A 198 -25.00 -8.94 0.48
C LYS A 198 -24.84 -8.83 -1.04
N LYS A 199 -25.60 -7.94 -1.68
CA LYS A 199 -25.45 -7.68 -3.13
C LYS A 199 -24.08 -7.08 -3.45
N ALA A 200 -23.63 -6.09 -2.69
CA ALA A 200 -22.32 -5.44 -2.89
C ALA A 200 -21.16 -6.43 -2.77
N TYR A 201 -21.06 -7.16 -1.65
CA TYR A 201 -20.03 -8.19 -1.45
C TYR A 201 -20.22 -9.38 -2.39
N GLY A 202 -21.44 -9.66 -2.85
CA GLY A 202 -21.74 -10.59 -3.93
C GLY A 202 -20.99 -10.25 -5.21
N VAL A 203 -21.09 -9.01 -5.66
CA VAL A 203 -20.38 -8.50 -6.84
C VAL A 203 -18.86 -8.52 -6.62
N LEU A 204 -18.39 -8.03 -5.46
CA LEU A 204 -16.95 -7.98 -5.15
C LEU A 204 -16.30 -9.37 -5.01
N SER A 205 -17.06 -10.40 -4.66
CA SER A 205 -16.55 -11.77 -4.52
C SER A 205 -16.42 -12.55 -5.83
N PHE A 206 -16.83 -12.00 -6.97
CA PHE A 206 -16.84 -12.66 -8.28
C PHE A 206 -17.42 -14.09 -8.27
N GLY A 207 -18.48 -14.31 -7.47
CA GLY A 207 -19.12 -15.63 -7.38
C GLY A 207 -18.26 -16.71 -6.74
N TRP A 208 -17.27 -16.34 -5.92
CA TRP A 208 -16.43 -17.29 -5.22
C TRP A 208 -17.25 -18.27 -4.37
N SER A 209 -17.03 -19.57 -4.61
CA SER A 209 -17.75 -20.70 -4.01
C SER A 209 -16.85 -21.64 -3.20
N GLY A 210 -15.54 -21.37 -3.09
CA GLY A 210 -14.62 -22.16 -2.28
C GLY A 210 -14.35 -23.60 -2.76
N LYS A 211 -14.60 -23.92 -4.03
CA LYS A 211 -14.30 -25.25 -4.60
C LYS A 211 -12.79 -25.55 -4.57
N ALA A 212 -12.41 -26.82 -4.45
CA ALA A 212 -10.99 -27.23 -4.42
C ALA A 212 -10.16 -26.70 -5.61
N LYS A 213 -10.74 -26.69 -6.82
CA LYS A 213 -10.07 -26.13 -8.01
C LYS A 213 -9.81 -24.61 -7.90
N HIS A 214 -10.67 -23.88 -7.21
CA HIS A 214 -10.49 -22.44 -7.00
C HIS A 214 -9.35 -22.18 -6.02
N TRP A 215 -9.31 -22.93 -4.90
CA TRP A 215 -8.24 -22.82 -3.92
C TRP A 215 -6.86 -23.15 -4.49
N ASN A 216 -6.74 -24.23 -5.25
CA ASN A 216 -5.46 -24.60 -5.88
C ASN A 216 -4.94 -23.48 -6.79
N ARG A 217 -5.79 -22.94 -7.68
CA ARG A 217 -5.42 -21.82 -8.57
C ARG A 217 -5.14 -20.53 -7.80
N PHE A 218 -5.89 -20.26 -6.74
CA PHE A 218 -5.69 -19.07 -5.91
C PHE A 218 -4.33 -19.09 -5.21
N GLU A 219 -3.90 -20.24 -4.68
CA GLU A 219 -2.59 -20.40 -4.08
C GLU A 219 -1.47 -20.21 -5.12
N GLU A 220 -1.62 -20.81 -6.31
CA GLU A 220 -0.66 -20.66 -7.41
C GLU A 220 -0.52 -19.20 -7.86
N VAL A 221 -1.64 -18.52 -8.11
CA VAL A 221 -1.66 -17.10 -8.51
C VAL A 221 -1.06 -16.23 -7.40
N SER A 222 -1.38 -16.50 -6.14
CA SER A 222 -0.81 -15.73 -5.01
C SER A 222 0.70 -15.89 -4.91
N LEU A 223 1.23 -17.10 -5.15
CA LEU A 223 2.67 -17.36 -5.17
C LEU A 223 3.36 -16.65 -6.34
N VAL A 224 2.77 -16.69 -7.54
CA VAL A 224 3.31 -15.99 -8.72
C VAL A 224 3.31 -14.48 -8.49
N LEU A 225 2.21 -13.92 -8.01
CA LEU A 225 2.11 -12.48 -7.72
C LEU A 225 3.10 -12.07 -6.61
N ALA A 226 3.30 -12.88 -5.57
CA ALA A 226 4.34 -12.61 -4.56
C ALA A 226 5.75 -12.64 -5.15
N GLY A 227 6.02 -13.58 -6.06
CA GLY A 227 7.27 -13.69 -6.80
C GLY A 227 7.54 -12.48 -7.72
N LEU A 228 6.50 -11.91 -8.32
CA LEU A 228 6.59 -10.70 -9.16
C LEU A 228 6.66 -9.41 -8.35
N ALA A 229 5.89 -9.33 -7.26
CA ALA A 229 5.85 -8.16 -6.38
C ALA A 229 7.18 -7.96 -5.66
N THR A 230 7.90 -9.04 -5.33
CA THR A 230 9.16 -8.93 -4.59
C THR A 230 10.22 -8.13 -5.36
N PRO A 231 10.63 -8.48 -6.59
CA PRO A 231 11.53 -7.66 -7.40
C PRO A 231 11.00 -6.24 -7.63
N LEU A 232 9.67 -6.09 -7.78
CA LEU A 232 9.04 -4.80 -8.00
C LEU A 232 9.24 -3.85 -6.80
N VAL A 233 9.10 -4.34 -5.57
CA VAL A 233 9.37 -3.55 -4.35
C VAL A 233 10.82 -3.05 -4.33
N PHE A 234 11.78 -3.92 -4.66
CA PHE A 234 13.18 -3.53 -4.71
C PHE A 234 13.47 -2.55 -5.85
N SER A 235 12.88 -2.75 -7.03
CA SER A 235 13.13 -1.91 -8.20
C SER A 235 12.48 -0.54 -8.10
N VAL A 236 11.24 -0.43 -7.60
CA VAL A 236 10.49 0.83 -7.54
C VAL A 236 11.22 1.85 -6.67
N HIS A 237 11.59 1.49 -5.45
CA HIS A 237 12.30 2.43 -4.59
C HIS A 237 13.74 2.69 -5.03
N SER A 238 14.37 1.73 -5.74
CA SER A 238 15.65 1.97 -6.40
C SER A 238 15.53 2.99 -7.53
N ILE A 239 14.45 2.94 -8.33
CA ILE A 239 14.19 3.91 -9.41
C ILE A 239 13.99 5.30 -8.83
N VAL A 240 13.18 5.43 -7.77
CA VAL A 240 13.00 6.71 -7.05
C VAL A 240 14.34 7.24 -6.52
N SER A 241 15.24 6.36 -6.08
CA SER A 241 16.57 6.79 -5.64
C SER A 241 17.46 7.28 -6.79
N PHE A 242 17.23 6.81 -8.02
CA PHE A 242 18.01 7.21 -9.19
C PHE A 242 17.80 8.68 -9.54
N ASP A 243 16.65 9.28 -9.23
CA ASP A 243 16.43 10.73 -9.35
C ASP A 243 17.52 11.56 -8.67
N PHE A 244 18.07 11.04 -7.57
CA PHE A 244 19.17 11.65 -6.83
C PHE A 244 20.52 11.06 -7.24
N ALA A 245 20.64 9.74 -7.24
CA ALA A 245 21.91 9.02 -7.42
C ALA A 245 22.60 9.33 -8.75
N THR A 246 21.83 9.54 -9.82
CA THR A 246 22.38 9.83 -11.15
C THR A 246 22.60 11.32 -11.41
N SER A 247 22.31 12.18 -10.43
CA SER A 247 22.61 13.61 -10.50
C SER A 247 24.12 13.87 -10.42
N ILE A 248 24.56 15.06 -10.81
CA ILE A 248 25.95 15.54 -10.64
C ILE A 248 26.15 16.36 -9.36
N VAL A 249 25.07 16.60 -8.60
CA VAL A 249 25.11 17.41 -7.38
C VAL A 249 25.94 16.70 -6.30
N PRO A 250 26.95 17.37 -5.71
CA PRO A 250 27.71 16.80 -4.61
C PRO A 250 26.80 16.39 -3.45
N GLY A 251 27.00 15.18 -2.95
CA GLY A 251 26.14 14.57 -1.92
C GLY A 251 24.95 13.78 -2.46
N TRP A 252 24.56 13.97 -3.73
CA TRP A 252 23.55 13.13 -4.40
C TRP A 252 24.18 12.07 -5.28
N HIS A 253 25.26 12.41 -6.00
CA HIS A 253 25.95 11.46 -6.87
C HIS A 253 26.63 10.35 -6.06
N THR A 254 25.98 9.19 -5.94
CA THR A 254 26.54 8.03 -5.22
C THR A 254 25.87 6.72 -5.63
N THR A 255 26.60 5.63 -5.53
CA THR A 255 26.14 4.28 -5.92
C THR A 255 25.42 3.54 -4.79
N ILE A 256 25.48 4.03 -3.55
CA ILE A 256 24.88 3.36 -2.38
C ILE A 256 23.39 3.68 -2.21
N PHE A 257 22.87 4.73 -2.85
CA PHE A 257 21.50 5.19 -2.67
C PHE A 257 20.42 4.15 -2.98
N PRO A 258 20.48 3.35 -4.07
CA PRO A 258 19.44 2.37 -4.34
C PRO A 258 19.18 1.37 -3.20
N PRO A 259 20.18 0.61 -2.71
CA PRO A 259 19.95 -0.27 -1.56
C PRO A 259 19.69 0.49 -0.25
N TYR A 260 20.27 1.68 -0.07
CA TYR A 260 20.08 2.49 1.14
C TYR A 260 18.65 3.00 1.27
N PHE A 261 18.08 3.55 0.18
CA PHE A 261 16.70 4.02 0.14
C PHE A 261 15.75 2.86 0.37
N VAL A 262 15.97 1.70 -0.25
CA VAL A 262 15.13 0.51 -0.01
C VAL A 262 15.14 0.13 1.47
N SER A 263 16.31 0.10 2.12
CA SER A 263 16.40 -0.18 3.55
C SER A 263 15.64 0.87 4.38
N GLY A 264 15.74 2.15 4.01
CA GLY A 264 14.97 3.24 4.61
C GLY A 264 13.46 3.07 4.46
N ALA A 265 12.99 2.64 3.28
CA ALA A 265 11.58 2.37 3.01
C ALA A 265 11.03 1.21 3.85
N VAL A 266 11.81 0.13 3.99
CA VAL A 266 11.45 -0.98 4.89
C VAL A 266 11.34 -0.46 6.33
N PHE A 267 12.33 0.31 6.79
CA PHE A 267 12.33 0.87 8.14
C PHE A 267 11.12 1.79 8.40
N SER A 268 10.89 2.80 7.55
CA SER A 268 9.80 3.76 7.73
C SER A 268 8.43 3.11 7.55
N GLY A 269 8.30 2.17 6.61
CA GLY A 269 7.05 1.47 6.36
C GLY A 269 6.67 0.53 7.51
N PHE A 270 7.61 -0.26 8.06
CA PHE A 270 7.32 -1.11 9.22
C PHE A 270 6.95 -0.29 10.45
N ALA A 271 7.61 0.85 10.66
CA ALA A 271 7.25 1.80 11.72
C ALA A 271 5.81 2.30 11.56
N MET A 272 5.38 2.66 10.34
CA MET A 272 4.00 3.09 10.08
C MET A 272 2.98 1.95 10.23
N VAL A 273 3.29 0.74 9.77
CA VAL A 273 2.41 -0.43 10.01
C VAL A 273 2.23 -0.64 11.51
N LEU A 274 3.31 -0.56 12.28
CA LEU A 274 3.27 -0.80 13.72
C LEU A 274 2.37 0.21 14.45
N THR A 275 2.47 1.52 14.13
CA THR A 275 1.61 2.52 14.76
C THR A 275 0.12 2.26 14.50
N LEU A 276 -0.24 1.88 13.27
CA LEU A 276 -1.60 1.54 12.90
C LEU A 276 -2.08 0.24 13.57
N LEU A 277 -1.23 -0.79 13.62
CA LEU A 277 -1.55 -2.07 14.27
C LEU A 277 -1.78 -1.93 15.76
N LEU A 278 -0.97 -1.11 16.46
CA LEU A 278 -1.10 -0.88 17.90
C LEU A 278 -2.46 -0.26 18.25
N VAL A 279 -2.90 0.72 17.46
CA VAL A 279 -4.22 1.35 17.65
C VAL A 279 -5.33 0.38 17.25
N MET A 280 -5.23 -0.24 16.08
CA MET A 280 -6.24 -1.17 15.55
C MET A 280 -6.49 -2.35 16.49
N ARG A 281 -5.41 -2.94 17.04
CA ARG A 281 -5.46 -4.01 18.05
C ARG A 281 -6.41 -3.67 19.19
N LYS A 282 -6.27 -2.47 19.75
CA LYS A 282 -7.02 -2.04 20.95
C LYS A 282 -8.44 -1.59 20.61
N VAL A 283 -8.60 -0.79 19.56
CA VAL A 283 -9.90 -0.22 19.16
C VAL A 283 -10.84 -1.30 18.62
N MET A 284 -10.31 -2.28 17.88
CA MET A 284 -11.09 -3.36 17.27
C MET A 284 -11.09 -4.63 18.12
N HIS A 285 -10.48 -4.61 19.31
CA HIS A 285 -10.34 -5.78 20.20
C HIS A 285 -9.69 -7.02 19.55
N LEU A 286 -8.74 -6.81 18.61
CA LEU A 286 -8.05 -7.88 17.88
C LEU A 286 -6.79 -8.39 18.60
N GLU A 287 -6.80 -8.35 19.92
CA GLU A 287 -5.67 -8.64 20.79
C GLU A 287 -5.23 -10.10 20.74
N ASP A 288 -6.17 -10.99 20.46
CA ASP A 288 -5.93 -12.42 20.34
C ASP A 288 -5.28 -12.79 19.00
N TYR A 289 -5.39 -11.92 17.99
CA TYR A 289 -4.86 -12.14 16.63
C TYR A 289 -3.53 -11.43 16.41
N ILE A 290 -3.45 -10.15 16.80
CA ILE A 290 -2.25 -9.33 16.62
C ILE A 290 -1.46 -9.35 17.92
N THR A 291 -0.86 -10.47 18.29
CA THR A 291 -0.17 -10.69 19.57
C THR A 291 1.07 -9.81 19.79
N ILE A 292 1.58 -9.71 21.03
CA ILE A 292 2.86 -9.03 21.32
C ILE A 292 4.02 -9.61 20.50
N LYS A 293 3.97 -10.91 20.19
CA LYS A 293 4.94 -11.57 19.33
C LYS A 293 4.96 -11.01 17.91
N HIS A 294 3.80 -10.60 17.37
CA HIS A 294 3.75 -9.91 16.08
C HIS A 294 4.44 -8.55 16.16
N ILE A 295 4.26 -7.83 17.27
CA ILE A 295 4.92 -6.54 17.52
C ILE A 295 6.43 -6.74 17.64
N GLU A 296 6.88 -7.76 18.36
CA GLU A 296 8.31 -8.08 18.49
C GLU A 296 8.94 -8.39 17.13
N TYR A 297 8.31 -9.26 16.32
CA TYR A 297 8.79 -9.60 14.98
C TYR A 297 8.78 -8.44 13.99
N MET A 298 7.96 -7.40 14.21
CA MET A 298 7.97 -6.20 13.37
C MET A 298 9.15 -5.27 13.69
N ASN A 299 9.84 -5.46 14.82
CA ASN A 299 10.96 -4.63 15.27
C ASN A 299 12.33 -5.31 15.12
N ILE A 300 12.36 -6.56 14.66
CA ILE A 300 13.57 -7.36 14.43
C ILE A 300 13.83 -7.44 12.92
#